data_AF-A0A350XZ59-F1
#
_entry.id   AF-A0A350XZ59-F1
#
_cell.length_a   1.000
_cell.length_b   1.000
_cell.length_c   1.000
_cell.angle_alpha   90.00
_cell.angle_beta   90.00
_cell.angle_gamma   90.00
#
_symmetry.space_group_name_H-M   'P 1'
#
loop_
_entity.id
_entity.type
_entity.pdbx_description
1 polymer ?
#
loop_
_entity_poly.entity_id
_entity_poly.type
_entity_poly.pdbx_seq_one_letter_code
_entity_poly.pdbx_strand_id
1 'polypeptide(L)'
;GTKNTFIACSAYGAVSFLLLFGVSMIIGFRKELIIPFLIINFLVGLQNGNTNLTPNVMIADCVDEIELKTGKRQEGLCYAGYGLFSKIASAFTTSLGTYLVFKWSGYLPSADPSVAYAAQSDGTLTKFLLIYTIIPACFVVLQIIPMLFYDLNAKKKEQISLELIKRRGVVDTDE
;
A
#
# COMPACT_ATOMS: atom_id res chain seq x y z
N GLY A 1 17.71 1.84 -4.66
CA GLY A 1 17.01 3.05 -5.13
C GLY A 1 15.54 2.94 -4.79
N THR A 2 14.87 4.05 -4.49
CA THR A 2 13.49 4.13 -3.97
C THR A 2 12.48 3.29 -4.76
N LYS A 3 12.57 3.32 -6.10
CA LYS A 3 11.76 2.49 -7.01
C LYS A 3 11.91 0.98 -6.75
N ASN A 4 13.15 0.47 -6.69
CA ASN A 4 13.41 -0.95 -6.49
C ASN A 4 12.96 -1.42 -5.10
N THR A 5 13.18 -0.58 -4.08
CA THR A 5 12.71 -0.87 -2.72
C THR A 5 11.20 -1.00 -2.68
N PHE A 6 10.49 -0.07 -3.31
CA PHE A 6 9.02 -0.11 -3.36
C PHE A 6 8.49 -1.34 -4.11
N ILE A 7 9.08 -1.69 -5.26
CA ILE A 7 8.68 -2.87 -6.04
C ILE A 7 8.96 -4.15 -5.24
N ALA A 8 10.13 -4.26 -4.60
CA ALA A 8 10.48 -5.42 -3.77
C ALA A 8 9.53 -5.57 -2.58
N CYS A 9 9.21 -4.47 -1.88
CA CYS A 9 8.24 -4.47 -0.80
C CYS A 9 6.82 -4.80 -1.30
N SER A 10 6.43 -4.32 -2.48
CA SER A 10 5.13 -4.65 -3.09
C SER A 10 5.03 -6.16 -3.40
N ALA A 11 6.09 -6.73 -3.98
CA ALA A 11 6.17 -8.16 -4.26
C ALA A 11 6.14 -9.00 -2.97
N TYR A 12 6.95 -8.63 -1.96
CA TYR A 12 6.94 -9.25 -0.63
C TYR A 12 5.54 -9.27 -0.01
N GLY A 13 4.80 -8.17 -0.16
CA GLY A 13 3.43 -8.06 0.27
C GLY A 13 2.46 -9.01 -0.40
N ALA A 14 2.47 -9.02 -1.73
CA ALA A 14 1.64 -9.91 -2.51
C ALA A 14 1.91 -11.38 -2.14
N VAL A 15 3.17 -11.76 -1.97
CA VAL A 15 3.57 -13.09 -1.50
C VAL A 15 3.06 -13.36 -0.09
N SER A 16 3.16 -12.40 0.83
CA SER A 16 2.67 -12.55 2.21
C SER A 16 1.15 -12.73 2.28
N PHE A 17 0.39 -11.99 1.47
CA PHE A 17 -1.07 -12.17 1.35
C PHE A 17 -1.44 -13.53 0.73
N LEU A 18 -0.69 -14.00 -0.27
CA LEU A 18 -0.90 -15.32 -0.87
C LEU A 18 -0.56 -16.45 0.12
N LEU A 19 0.52 -16.30 0.91
CA LEU A 19 0.86 -17.24 1.97
C LEU A 19 -0.23 -17.27 3.04
N LEU A 20 -0.76 -16.11 3.45
CA LEU A 20 -1.86 -16.03 4.41
C LEU A 20 -3.10 -16.76 3.89
N PHE A 21 -3.44 -16.57 2.61
CA PHE A 21 -4.54 -17.28 1.97
C PHE A 21 -4.30 -18.80 1.92
N GLY A 22 -3.13 -19.24 1.47
CA GLY A 22 -2.78 -20.65 1.34
C GLY A 22 -2.78 -21.39 2.67
N VAL A 23 -2.14 -20.82 3.70
CA VAL A 23 -2.11 -21.40 5.05
C VAL A 23 -3.52 -21.49 5.65
N SER A 24 -4.34 -20.46 5.43
CA SER A 24 -5.73 -20.45 5.90
C SER A 24 -6.61 -21.50 5.21
N MET A 25 -6.38 -21.77 3.92
CA MET A 25 -7.10 -22.83 3.19
C MET A 25 -6.64 -24.23 3.58
N ILE A 26 -5.36 -24.44 3.89
CA ILE A 26 -4.81 -25.75 4.29
C ILE A 26 -5.26 -26.15 5.70
N ILE A 27 -5.20 -25.21 6.65
CA ILE A 27 -5.59 -25.49 8.04
C ILE A 27 -7.11 -25.49 8.18
N GLY A 28 -7.83 -24.71 7.38
CA GLY A 28 -9.27 -24.47 7.54
C GLY A 28 -9.56 -23.58 8.75
N PHE A 29 -10.82 -23.18 8.92
CA PHE A 29 -11.27 -22.26 9.99
C PHE A 29 -11.34 -22.94 11.37
N ARG A 30 -10.25 -23.57 11.79
CA ARG A 30 -10.09 -24.21 13.11
C ARG A 30 -9.24 -23.35 14.04
N LYS A 31 -9.25 -23.64 15.34
CA LYS A 31 -8.57 -22.82 16.37
C LYS A 31 -7.05 -22.77 16.17
N GLU A 32 -6.47 -23.79 15.54
CA GLU A 32 -5.04 -23.88 15.23
C GLU A 32 -4.61 -22.86 14.18
N LEU A 33 -5.54 -22.28 13.40
CA LEU A 33 -5.24 -21.25 12.40
C LEU A 33 -4.85 -19.91 13.03
N ILE A 34 -5.31 -19.62 14.25
CA ILE A 34 -5.16 -18.29 14.87
C ILE A 34 -3.68 -17.90 15.00
N ILE A 35 -2.82 -18.81 15.48
CA ILE A 35 -1.40 -18.51 15.71
C ILE A 35 -0.66 -18.27 14.37
N PRO A 36 -0.72 -19.19 13.38
CA PRO A 36 -0.14 -18.94 12.06
C PRO A 36 -0.69 -17.68 11.39
N PHE A 37 -2.00 -17.43 11.49
CA PHE A 37 -2.63 -16.24 10.93
C PHE A 37 -2.04 -14.97 11.51
N LEU A 38 -1.87 -14.87 12.84
CA LEU A 38 -1.28 -13.70 13.50
C LEU A 38 0.19 -13.50 13.12
N ILE A 39 0.98 -14.57 13.03
CA ILE A 39 2.39 -14.50 12.62
C ILE A 39 2.51 -13.96 11.20
N ILE A 40 1.71 -14.47 10.26
CA ILE A 40 1.75 -14.00 8.88
C ILE A 40 1.19 -12.56 8.78
N ASN A 41 0.19 -12.22 9.59
CA ASN A 41 -0.33 -10.85 9.65
C ASN A 41 0.75 -9.86 10.12
N PHE A 42 1.58 -10.26 11.09
CA PHE A 42 2.74 -9.46 11.49
C PHE A 42 3.72 -9.24 10.33
N LEU A 43 4.00 -10.28 9.53
CA LEU A 43 4.84 -10.17 8.33
C LEU A 43 4.25 -9.23 7.28
N VAL A 44 2.92 -9.28 7.07
CA VAL A 44 2.19 -8.32 6.23
C VAL A 44 2.30 -6.90 6.78
N GLY A 45 2.23 -6.74 8.11
CA GLY A 45 2.37 -5.45 8.79
C GLY A 45 3.71 -4.75 8.51
N LEU A 46 4.81 -5.49 8.37
CA LEU A 46 6.11 -4.93 8.01
C LEU A 46 6.11 -4.24 6.64
N GLN A 47 5.34 -4.77 5.69
CA GLN A 47 5.19 -4.14 4.38
C GLN A 47 4.50 -2.77 4.49
N ASN A 48 3.54 -2.63 5.41
CA ASN A 48 2.72 -1.43 5.52
C ASN A 48 3.56 -0.17 5.83
N GLY A 49 4.73 -0.33 6.45
CA GLY A 49 5.71 0.75 6.64
C GLY A 49 6.21 1.33 5.31
N ASN A 50 6.51 0.50 4.31
CA ASN A 50 6.94 0.95 2.99
C ASN A 50 5.84 1.74 2.26
N THR A 51 4.58 1.31 2.38
CA THR A 51 3.44 1.97 1.70
C THR A 51 3.18 3.37 2.23
N ASN A 52 3.59 3.66 3.46
CA ASN A 52 3.44 4.99 4.07
C ASN A 52 4.68 5.88 3.85
N LEU A 53 5.89 5.33 3.92
CA LEU A 53 7.13 6.12 3.80
C LEU A 53 7.48 6.44 2.34
N THR A 54 7.44 5.44 1.47
CA THR A 54 8.02 5.56 0.14
C THR A 54 7.29 6.58 -0.76
N PRO A 55 5.95 6.66 -0.78
CA PRO A 55 5.25 7.70 -1.54
C PRO A 55 5.63 9.12 -1.12
N ASN A 56 5.80 9.38 0.18
CA ASN A 56 6.22 10.69 0.67
C ASN A 56 7.62 11.07 0.18
N VAL A 57 8.57 10.12 0.20
CA VAL A 57 9.92 10.33 -0.35
C VAL A 57 9.87 10.56 -1.86
N MET A 58 9.05 9.80 -2.59
CA MET A 58 8.91 9.95 -4.04
C MET A 58 8.26 11.29 -4.43
N ILE A 59 7.29 11.77 -3.64
CA ILE A 59 6.67 13.09 -3.85
C ILE A 59 7.71 14.19 -3.64
N ALA A 60 8.54 14.09 -2.59
CA ALA A 60 9.64 15.02 -2.37
C ALA A 60 10.63 15.03 -3.56
N ASP A 61 11.00 13.86 -4.08
CA ASP A 61 11.88 13.74 -5.25
C ASP A 61 11.27 14.41 -6.50
N CYS A 62 9.96 14.27 -6.71
CA CYS A 62 9.24 14.95 -7.79
C CYS A 62 9.19 16.48 -7.58
N VAL A 63 9.00 16.94 -6.35
CA VAL A 63 9.04 18.38 -6.02
C VAL A 63 10.40 18.97 -6.36
N ASP A 64 11.49 18.29 -6.02
CA ASP A 64 12.84 18.75 -6.32
C ASP A 64 13.07 18.83 -7.85
N GLU A 65 12.57 17.86 -8.64
CA GLU A 65 12.61 17.93 -10.11
C GLU A 65 11.79 19.12 -10.67
N ILE A 66 10.62 19.39 -10.09
CA ILE A 66 9.77 20.54 -10.47
C ILE A 66 10.47 21.85 -10.13
N GLU A 67 11.08 21.95 -8.95
CA GLU A 67 11.84 23.13 -8.54
C GLU A 67 13.02 23.37 -9.49
N LEU A 68 13.74 22.32 -9.88
CA LEU A 68 14.87 22.46 -10.80
C LEU A 68 14.42 22.99 -12.18
N LYS A 69 13.29 22.52 -12.70
CA LYS A 69 12.78 22.93 -14.02
C LYS A 69 12.10 24.30 -14.01
N THR A 70 11.41 24.65 -12.92
CA THR A 70 10.54 25.85 -12.86
C THR A 70 11.11 26.98 -12.00
N GLY A 71 12.12 26.70 -11.19
CA GLY A 71 12.65 27.62 -10.18
C GLY A 71 11.72 27.89 -9.00
N LYS A 72 10.55 27.24 -8.94
CA LYS A 72 9.54 27.43 -7.88
C LYS A 72 9.30 26.11 -7.15
N ARG A 73 9.38 26.15 -5.82
CA ARG A 73 9.06 24.99 -4.98
C ARG A 73 7.54 24.85 -4.83
N GLN A 74 6.96 23.78 -5.38
CA GLN A 74 5.50 23.55 -5.39
C GLN A 74 5.06 22.36 -4.53
N GLU A 75 5.62 22.24 -3.32
CA GLU A 75 5.28 21.16 -2.38
C GLU A 75 3.79 21.08 -2.07
N GLY A 76 3.18 22.22 -1.75
CA GLY A 76 1.78 22.28 -1.34
C GLY A 76 0.83 21.71 -2.41
N LEU A 77 1.10 21.97 -3.69
CA LEU A 77 0.29 21.47 -4.80
C LEU A 77 0.46 19.95 -4.96
N CYS A 78 1.69 19.44 -4.90
CA CYS A 78 1.97 18.01 -5.00
C CYS A 78 1.35 17.21 -3.85
N TYR A 79 1.51 17.67 -2.60
CA TYR A 79 0.92 17.03 -1.43
C TYR A 79 -0.61 17.15 -1.39
N ALA A 80 -1.18 18.29 -1.83
CA ALA A 80 -2.63 18.43 -1.96
C ALA A 80 -3.22 17.46 -2.98
N GLY A 81 -2.55 17.29 -4.13
CA GLY A 81 -2.91 16.30 -5.14
C GLY A 81 -2.90 14.88 -4.57
N TYR A 82 -1.80 14.49 -3.91
CA TYR A 82 -1.70 13.19 -3.25
C TYR A 82 -2.81 12.97 -2.21
N GLY A 83 -3.09 13.97 -1.37
CA GLY A 83 -4.14 13.90 -0.35
C GLY A 83 -5.54 13.73 -0.94
N LEU A 84 -5.85 14.42 -2.05
CA LEU A 84 -7.13 14.29 -2.75
C LEU A 84 -7.29 12.87 -3.31
N PHE A 85 -6.31 12.37 -4.07
CA PHE A 85 -6.38 11.02 -4.64
C PHE A 85 -6.43 9.94 -3.57
N SER A 86 -5.70 10.10 -2.46
CA SER A 86 -5.74 9.17 -1.32
C SER A 86 -7.13 9.10 -0.69
N LYS A 87 -7.84 10.23 -0.58
CA LYS A 87 -9.23 10.25 -0.08
C LYS A 87 -10.21 9.57 -1.03
N ILE A 88 -10.07 9.82 -2.34
CA ILE A 88 -10.88 9.16 -3.37
C ILE A 88 -10.65 7.64 -3.32
N ALA A 89 -9.40 7.20 -3.27
CA ALA A 89 -9.04 5.79 -3.15
C ALA A 89 -9.57 5.17 -1.86
N SER A 90 -9.52 5.88 -0.73
CA SER A 90 -10.09 5.41 0.54
C SER A 90 -11.61 5.27 0.46
N ALA A 91 -12.32 6.26 -0.09
CA ALA A 91 -13.77 6.19 -0.28
C ALA A 91 -14.17 5.01 -1.18
N PHE A 92 -13.41 4.80 -2.27
CA PHE A 92 -13.60 3.66 -3.16
C PHE A 92 -13.36 2.33 -2.44
N THR A 93 -12.28 2.22 -1.66
CA THR A 93 -11.94 1.01 -0.88
C THR A 93 -13.04 0.68 0.12
N THR A 94 -13.51 1.67 0.87
CA THR A 94 -14.59 1.49 1.86
C THR A 94 -15.90 1.08 1.18
N SER A 95 -16.26 1.73 0.07
CA SER A 95 -17.49 1.42 -0.68
C SER A 95 -17.44 0.00 -1.26
N LEU A 96 -16.34 -0.36 -1.94
CA LEU A 96 -16.14 -1.66 -2.54
C LEU A 96 -16.08 -2.76 -1.47
N GLY A 97 -15.35 -2.54 -0.37
CA GLY A 97 -15.27 -3.49 0.74
C GLY A 97 -16.64 -3.74 1.37
N THR A 98 -17.42 -2.69 1.61
CA THR A 98 -18.78 -2.80 2.14
C THR A 98 -19.68 -3.59 1.18
N TYR A 99 -19.63 -3.30 -0.12
CA TYR A 99 -20.39 -4.03 -1.13
C TYR A 99 -20.02 -5.52 -1.15
N LEU A 100 -18.73 -5.85 -1.18
CA LEU A 100 -18.25 -7.23 -1.22
C LEU A 100 -18.66 -8.02 0.03
N VAL A 101 -18.61 -7.38 1.20
CA VAL A 101 -19.05 -8.00 2.46
C VAL A 101 -20.56 -8.22 2.48
N PHE A 102 -21.38 -7.19 2.24
CA PHE A 102 -22.82 -7.33 2.45
C PHE A 102 -23.58 -7.95 1.28
N LYS A 103 -23.11 -7.80 0.04
CA LYS A 103 -23.83 -8.27 -1.15
C LYS A 103 -23.24 -9.54 -1.75
N TRP A 104 -21.92 -9.72 -1.69
CA TRP A 104 -21.26 -10.86 -2.36
C TRP A 104 -20.86 -12.01 -1.42
N SER A 105 -20.45 -11.68 -0.17
CA SER A 105 -20.02 -12.71 0.79
C SER A 105 -21.18 -13.61 1.24
N GLY A 106 -22.40 -13.07 1.30
CA GLY A 106 -23.54 -13.74 1.92
C GLY A 106 -23.49 -13.69 3.44
N TYR A 107 -22.95 -12.60 4.00
CA TYR A 107 -22.86 -12.35 5.43
C TYR A 107 -24.25 -12.42 6.08
N LEU A 108 -24.41 -13.30 7.07
CA LEU A 108 -25.62 -13.33 7.91
C LEU A 108 -25.39 -12.47 9.16
N PRO A 109 -26.15 -11.37 9.36
CA PRO A 109 -26.10 -10.64 10.61
C PRO A 109 -26.62 -11.50 11.76
N SER A 110 -26.11 -11.27 12.97
CA SER A 110 -26.65 -11.95 14.15
C SER A 110 -28.10 -11.53 14.38
N ALA A 111 -29.00 -12.52 14.45
CA ALA A 111 -30.41 -12.31 14.74
C ALA A 111 -30.70 -12.29 16.25
N ASP A 112 -29.76 -12.74 17.07
CA ASP A 112 -29.89 -12.80 18.52
C ASP A 112 -29.07 -11.66 19.18
N PRO A 113 -29.71 -10.75 19.94
CA PRO A 113 -29.01 -9.69 20.66
C PRO A 113 -27.96 -10.18 21.67
N SER A 114 -28.07 -11.44 22.12
CA SER A 114 -27.13 -12.06 23.07
C SER A 114 -25.89 -12.67 22.40
N VAL A 115 -25.89 -12.79 21.06
CA VAL A 115 -24.79 -13.36 20.29
C VAL A 115 -24.19 -12.29 19.40
N ALA A 116 -22.93 -11.88 19.66
CA ALA A 116 -22.27 -10.83 18.91
C ALA A 116 -22.05 -11.18 17.41
N TYR A 117 -21.86 -12.46 17.09
CA TYR A 117 -21.60 -12.94 15.74
C TYR A 117 -22.32 -14.26 15.46
N ALA A 118 -23.17 -14.29 14.44
CA ALA A 118 -23.75 -15.55 13.97
C ALA A 118 -22.66 -16.46 13.39
N ALA A 119 -22.77 -17.77 13.66
CA ALA A 119 -21.94 -18.77 12.99
C ALA A 119 -22.13 -18.65 11.47
N GLN A 120 -21.04 -18.33 10.77
CA GLN A 120 -21.04 -18.21 9.32
C GLN A 120 -20.73 -19.57 8.70
N SER A 121 -21.23 -19.80 7.48
CA SER A 121 -20.82 -20.97 6.70
C SER A 121 -19.34 -20.87 6.33
N ASP A 122 -18.68 -22.01 6.17
CA ASP A 122 -17.29 -22.09 5.68
C ASP A 122 -17.10 -21.38 4.33
N GLY A 123 -18.14 -21.39 3.48
CA GLY A 123 -18.15 -20.65 2.22
C GLY A 123 -18.12 -19.14 2.40
N THR A 124 -18.87 -18.60 3.37
CA THR A 124 -18.87 -17.18 3.70
C THR A 124 -17.52 -16.75 4.30
N LEU A 125 -16.96 -17.56 5.20
CA LEU A 125 -15.63 -17.32 5.80
C LEU A 125 -14.52 -17.32 4.74
N THR A 126 -14.59 -18.24 3.77
CA THR A 126 -13.64 -18.28 2.63
C THR A 126 -13.73 -17.00 1.79
N LYS A 127 -14.94 -16.49 1.54
CA LYS A 127 -15.11 -15.22 0.82
C LYS A 127 -14.58 -14.03 1.61
N PHE A 128 -14.73 -13.99 2.93
CA PHE A 128 -14.09 -12.97 3.77
C PHE A 128 -12.58 -13.02 3.67
N LEU A 129 -12.01 -14.23 3.72
CA LEU A 129 -10.58 -14.41 3.53
C LEU A 129 -10.13 -13.91 2.15
N LEU A 130 -10.87 -14.19 1.07
CA LEU A 130 -10.59 -13.68 -0.28
C LEU A 130 -10.62 -12.14 -0.35
N ILE A 131 -11.59 -11.51 0.31
CA ILE A 131 -11.71 -10.05 0.38
C ILE A 131 -10.52 -9.45 1.12
N TYR A 132 -10.00 -10.14 2.15
CA TYR A 132 -8.88 -9.66 2.95
C TYR A 132 -7.50 -9.91 2.30
N THR A 133 -7.35 -10.96 1.49
CA THR A 133 -6.05 -11.36 0.93
C THR A 133 -5.92 -11.11 -0.56
N ILE A 134 -6.70 -11.83 -1.37
CA ILE A 134 -6.53 -11.87 -2.83
C ILE A 134 -6.86 -10.52 -3.46
N ILE A 135 -7.95 -9.88 -3.04
CA ILE A 135 -8.35 -8.60 -3.61
C ILE A 135 -7.27 -7.53 -3.35
N PRO A 136 -6.81 -7.28 -2.11
CA PRO A 136 -5.67 -6.41 -1.85
C PRO A 136 -4.39 -6.82 -2.57
N ALA A 137 -4.07 -8.12 -2.64
CA ALA A 137 -2.88 -8.59 -3.36
C ALA A 137 -2.91 -8.22 -4.84
N CYS A 138 -4.06 -8.33 -5.51
CA CYS A 138 -4.23 -7.88 -6.90
C CYS A 138 -3.96 -6.39 -7.06
N PHE A 139 -4.47 -5.54 -6.15
CA PHE A 139 -4.20 -4.10 -6.18
C PHE A 139 -2.72 -3.77 -5.93
N VAL A 140 -2.06 -4.49 -5.02
CA VAL A 140 -0.62 -4.34 -4.77
C VAL A 140 0.22 -4.73 -5.99
N VAL A 141 -0.18 -5.76 -6.76
CA VAL A 141 0.50 -6.10 -8.01
C VAL A 141 0.21 -5.04 -9.08
N LEU A 142 -1.03 -4.57 -9.17
CA LEU A 142 -1.43 -3.54 -10.14
C LEU A 142 -0.68 -2.22 -9.94
N GLN A 143 -0.35 -1.86 -8.70
CA GLN A 143 0.42 -0.66 -8.39
C GLN A 143 1.88 -0.72 -8.89
N ILE A 144 2.40 -1.91 -9.22
CA ILE A 144 3.75 -2.05 -9.79
C ILE A 144 3.79 -1.47 -11.21
N ILE A 145 2.69 -1.57 -11.97
CA ILE A 145 2.58 -1.09 -13.36
C ILE A 145 2.93 0.40 -13.50
N PRO A 146 2.27 1.35 -12.79
CA PRO A 146 2.63 2.77 -12.89
C PRO A 146 4.05 3.05 -12.39
N MET A 147 4.56 2.24 -11.46
CA MET A 147 5.94 2.34 -10.99
C MET A 147 6.98 2.01 -12.05
N LEU A 148 6.65 1.17 -13.04
CA LEU A 148 7.56 0.90 -14.16
C LEU A 148 7.83 2.18 -14.97
N PHE A 149 6.84 3.05 -15.10
CA PHE A 149 6.93 4.35 -15.79
C PHE A 149 7.62 5.46 -14.96
N TYR A 150 7.95 5.19 -13.70
CA TYR A 150 8.69 6.15 -12.87
C TYR A 150 10.17 6.19 -13.30
N ASP A 151 10.60 7.32 -13.88
CA ASP A 151 11.93 7.53 -14.47
C ASP A 151 12.92 8.29 -13.54
N LEU A 152 12.57 8.45 -12.26
CA LEU A 152 13.46 9.02 -11.25
C LEU A 152 14.43 7.94 -10.74
N ASN A 153 15.46 7.70 -11.54
CA ASN A 153 16.56 6.80 -11.22
C ASN A 153 17.52 7.45 -10.19
N ALA A 154 18.22 6.62 -9.40
CA ALA A 154 19.13 7.11 -8.34
C ALA A 154 20.15 8.14 -8.86
N LYS A 155 20.69 7.93 -10.07
CA LYS A 155 21.61 8.86 -10.73
C LYS A 155 20.96 10.21 -11.06
N LYS A 156 19.72 10.19 -11.55
CA LYS A 156 18.96 11.41 -11.88
C LYS A 156 18.63 12.19 -10.61
N LYS A 157 18.28 11.50 -9.53
CA LYS A 157 18.04 12.10 -8.21
C LYS A 157 19.29 12.79 -7.67
N GLU A 158 20.44 12.11 -7.70
CA GLU A 158 21.72 12.69 -7.26
C GLU A 158 22.11 13.92 -8.08
N GLN A 159 21.92 13.89 -9.40
CA GLN A 159 22.12 15.04 -10.27
C GLN A 159 21.22 16.23 -9.91
N ILE A 160 19.93 15.99 -9.69
CA ILE A 160 18.97 17.04 -9.30
C ILE A 160 19.37 17.65 -7.96
N SER A 161 19.72 16.82 -6.96
CA SER A 161 20.15 17.32 -5.64
C SER A 161 21.42 18.16 -5.75
N LEU A 162 22.42 17.72 -6.51
CA LEU A 162 23.66 18.48 -6.72
C LEU A 162 23.43 19.80 -7.45
N GLU A 163 22.56 19.83 -8.46
CA GLU A 163 22.25 21.05 -9.21
C GLU A 163 21.45 22.05 -8.36
N LEU A 164 20.53 21.57 -7.51
CA LEU A 164 19.82 22.41 -6.55
C LEU A 164 20.76 22.99 -5.47
N ILE A 165 21.71 22.20 -4.94
CA ILE A 165 22.72 22.70 -3.99
C ILE A 165 23.53 23.83 -4.62
N LYS A 166 23.98 23.65 -5.87
CA LYS A 166 24.69 24.69 -6.64
C LYS A 166 23.85 25.95 -6.83
N ARG A 167 22.56 25.82 -7.19
CA ARG A 167 21.67 26.97 -7.38
C ARG A 167 21.31 27.69 -6.09
N ARG A 168 21.24 26.97 -4.97
CA ARG A 168 20.96 27.52 -3.64
C ARG A 168 22.19 28.17 -3.00
N GLY A 169 23.37 28.06 -3.62
CA GLY A 169 24.59 28.70 -3.14
C GLY A 169 25.17 28.08 -1.86
N VAL A 170 24.77 26.86 -1.48
CA VAL A 170 25.34 26.13 -0.32
C VAL A 170 26.58 25.33 -0.76
N VAL A 171 27.42 25.97 -1.56
CA VAL A 171 28.83 25.61 -1.67
C VAL A 171 29.53 26.72 -0.93
N ASP A 172 29.92 26.46 0.31
CA ASP A 172 31.05 27.19 0.89
C ASP A 172 32.18 26.98 -0.10
N THR A 173 32.50 28.04 -0.83
CA THR A 173 33.77 28.13 -1.52
C THR A 173 34.81 28.21 -0.41
N ASP A 174 35.27 27.04 0.04
CA ASP A 174 36.53 26.92 0.75
C ASP A 174 37.62 27.35 -0.26
N GLU A 175 37.91 28.65 -0.26
CA GLU A 175 39.18 29.22 -0.76
C GLU A 175 40.36 28.76 0.11
#